data_AF-A0A7V8E759-F1
#
_entry.id   AF-A0A7V8E759-F1
#
_cell.length_a   1.000
_cell.length_b   1.000
_cell.length_c   1.000
_cell.angle_alpha   90.00
_cell.angle_beta   90.00
_cell.angle_gamma   90.00
#
_symmetry.space_group_name_H-M   'P 1'
#
loop_
_entity.id
_entity.type
_entity.pdbx_description
1 polymer ?
#
loop_
_entity_poly.entity_id
_entity_poly.type
_entity_poly.pdbx_seq_one_letter_code
_entity_poly.pdbx_strand_id
1 'polypeptide(L)'
;MRRAFPLIFAILAGCASDPPPEPAWVSEADPGLVALGGTTRVDIEVDWFAMVPPDDVALEGLAVVAKRECPGKVVTIRRDTEIPATRWKSCRGDAIEVALDECRGRQEAADGVAYVHVLYCPVNPWGEAYASNGLCRRLEKPFPHWQIFVFKGTLKSRAILGLGADKIDRSCLVHEFGHALGLVANPEHRFEDGGGHCTDTGCVMTKPKLAAVLANAAMAIATGEIPWDYCVKCCADLERARAMYGRR
;
A
#
# COMPACT_ATOMS: atom_id res chain seq x y z
N MET A 1 34.91 40.30 31.99
CA MET A 1 34.46 39.23 31.07
C MET A 1 32.99 39.44 30.73
N ARG A 2 32.69 40.08 29.60
CA ARG A 2 31.35 40.11 28.98
C ARG A 2 31.58 40.00 27.48
N ARG A 3 31.19 38.86 26.90
CA ARG A 3 31.30 38.61 25.45
C ARG A 3 30.10 39.27 24.78
N ALA A 4 30.35 40.27 23.95
CA ALA A 4 29.36 40.80 23.02
C ALA A 4 29.31 39.88 21.79
N PHE A 5 28.12 39.36 21.48
CA PHE A 5 27.84 38.66 20.23
C PHE A 5 27.72 39.69 19.09
N PRO A 6 28.29 39.46 17.90
CA PRO A 6 27.91 40.22 16.73
C PRO A 6 26.59 39.64 16.18
N LEU A 7 25.57 40.49 16.18
CA LEU A 7 24.38 40.36 15.37
C LEU A 7 24.82 40.58 13.91
N ILE A 8 24.71 39.56 13.05
CA ILE A 8 24.81 39.73 11.60
C ILE A 8 23.38 39.65 11.05
N PHE A 9 22.89 40.80 10.60
CA PHE A 9 21.72 40.94 9.73
C PHE A 9 22.23 41.32 8.34
N ALA A 10 21.75 40.60 7.31
CA ALA A 10 21.57 40.99 5.90
C ALA A 10 21.87 39.81 4.95
N ILE A 11 21.20 39.52 3.83
CA ILE A 11 20.05 40.09 3.11
C ILE A 11 19.60 38.98 2.12
N LEU A 12 18.29 38.89 1.92
CA LEU A 12 17.51 38.40 0.76
C LEU A 12 18.27 37.76 -0.43
N ALA A 13 17.91 36.52 -0.74
CA ALA A 13 17.62 36.07 -2.11
C ALA A 13 16.62 34.91 -2.02
N GLY A 14 15.33 35.24 -2.08
CA GLY A 14 14.31 34.28 -2.46
C GLY A 14 14.55 33.91 -3.92
N CYS A 15 15.27 32.81 -4.15
CA CYS A 15 15.14 32.10 -5.42
C CYS A 15 13.75 31.47 -5.41
N ALA A 16 12.77 32.19 -5.95
CA ALA A 16 11.64 31.56 -6.60
C ALA A 16 12.21 30.82 -7.83
N SER A 17 12.88 29.69 -7.57
CA SER A 17 13.06 28.67 -8.58
C SER A 17 11.67 28.23 -8.98
N ASP A 18 11.37 28.28 -10.27
CA ASP A 18 10.23 27.58 -10.84
C ASP A 18 10.16 26.18 -10.22
N PRO A 19 8.96 25.66 -9.89
CA PRO A 19 8.86 24.28 -9.47
C PRO A 19 9.60 23.43 -10.52
N PRO A 20 10.45 22.47 -10.08
CA PRO A 20 11.19 21.64 -11.01
C PRO A 20 10.21 21.07 -12.04
N PRO A 21 10.62 20.95 -13.33
CA PRO A 21 9.74 20.45 -14.37
C PRO A 21 9.07 19.15 -13.92
N GLU A 22 7.76 19.05 -14.16
CA GLU A 22 6.94 17.93 -13.72
C GLU A 22 7.62 16.61 -14.10
N PRO A 23 7.90 15.71 -13.15
CA PRO A 23 8.63 14.50 -13.49
C PRO A 23 7.81 13.62 -14.44
N ALA A 24 8.39 13.23 -15.58
CA ALA A 24 7.72 12.42 -16.62
C ALA A 24 7.15 11.08 -16.10
N TRP A 25 7.67 10.56 -14.99
CA TRP A 25 7.15 9.33 -14.37
C TRP A 25 5.75 9.50 -13.77
N VAL A 26 5.31 10.73 -13.50
CA VAL A 26 3.97 10.99 -12.98
C VAL A 26 2.91 10.87 -14.08
N SER A 27 3.26 11.10 -15.35
CA SER A 27 2.34 10.97 -16.51
C SER A 27 2.31 9.58 -17.15
N GLU A 28 3.34 8.75 -16.93
CA GLU A 28 3.43 7.38 -17.50
C GLU A 28 3.06 6.27 -16.50
N ALA A 29 3.04 6.58 -15.20
CA ALA A 29 2.61 5.64 -14.19
C ALA A 29 1.09 5.52 -14.15
N ASP A 30 0.58 4.29 -13.99
CA ASP A 30 -0.79 4.01 -13.62
C ASP A 30 -1.21 4.96 -12.48
N PRO A 31 -2.10 5.96 -12.73
CA PRO A 31 -2.44 6.95 -11.72
C PRO A 31 -3.18 6.21 -10.61
N GLY A 32 -2.46 5.93 -9.52
CA GLY A 32 -3.02 5.29 -8.34
C GLY A 32 -4.15 6.11 -7.73
N LEU A 33 -4.79 5.61 -6.68
CA LEU A 33 -5.93 6.24 -6.01
C LEU A 33 -5.75 7.74 -5.71
N VAL A 34 -4.52 8.14 -5.40
CA VAL A 34 -4.17 9.53 -5.05
C VAL A 34 -4.22 10.47 -6.26
N ALA A 35 -4.07 9.93 -7.47
CA ALA A 35 -4.18 10.65 -8.73
C ALA A 35 -5.63 10.75 -9.26
N LEU A 36 -6.60 10.17 -8.55
CA LEU A 36 -8.01 10.24 -8.92
C LEU A 36 -8.68 11.51 -8.36
N GLY A 37 -8.39 12.66 -8.98
CA GLY A 37 -8.94 13.97 -8.59
C GLY A 37 -10.47 13.99 -8.48
N GLY A 38 -11.17 13.27 -9.37
CA GLY A 38 -12.65 13.17 -9.36
C GLY A 38 -13.25 12.22 -8.32
N THR A 39 -12.45 11.45 -7.59
CA THR A 39 -12.95 10.52 -6.58
C THR A 39 -13.24 11.25 -5.27
N THR A 40 -14.47 11.14 -4.76
CA THR A 40 -14.89 11.66 -3.45
C THR A 40 -15.01 10.57 -2.38
N ARG A 41 -15.09 9.29 -2.79
CA ARG A 41 -15.22 8.13 -1.90
C ARG A 41 -14.26 7.01 -2.29
N VAL A 42 -13.63 6.38 -1.30
CA VAL A 42 -12.84 5.15 -1.45
C VAL A 42 -13.53 4.05 -0.67
N ASP A 43 -14.05 3.06 -1.39
CA ASP A 43 -14.69 1.89 -0.79
C ASP A 43 -13.72 0.71 -0.82
N ILE A 44 -13.33 0.26 0.36
CA ILE A 44 -12.47 -0.89 0.56
C ILE A 44 -13.34 -2.06 1.04
N GLU A 45 -13.48 -3.08 0.20
CA GLU A 45 -14.23 -4.29 0.50
C GLU A 45 -13.26 -5.41 0.84
N VAL A 46 -13.48 -6.09 1.96
CA VAL A 46 -12.59 -7.14 2.48
C VAL A 46 -13.35 -8.45 2.57
N ASP A 47 -12.94 -9.39 1.72
CA ASP A 47 -13.41 -10.78 1.75
C ASP A 47 -12.30 -11.71 2.22
N TRP A 48 -12.68 -12.88 2.70
CA TRP A 48 -11.73 -13.88 3.15
C TRP A 48 -12.24 -15.29 2.97
N PHE A 49 -11.34 -16.24 2.73
CA PHE A 49 -11.69 -17.64 2.95
C PHE A 49 -11.78 -17.93 4.45
N ALA A 50 -12.80 -18.67 4.89
CA ALA A 50 -13.10 -18.96 6.30
C ALA A 50 -11.92 -19.45 7.15
N MET A 51 -10.93 -20.08 6.52
CA MET A 51 -9.73 -20.58 7.19
C MET A 51 -8.64 -19.51 7.45
N VAL A 52 -8.79 -18.31 6.90
CA VAL A 52 -7.81 -17.22 6.93
C VAL A 52 -8.48 -15.84 7.03
N PRO A 53 -9.18 -15.55 8.15
CA PRO A 53 -9.79 -14.24 8.35
C PRO A 53 -8.73 -13.10 8.38
N PRO A 54 -9.13 -11.86 8.02
CA PRO A 54 -8.30 -10.68 8.23
C PRO A 54 -8.05 -10.46 9.72
N ASP A 55 -6.86 -9.99 10.09
CA ASP A 55 -6.60 -9.60 11.48
C ASP A 55 -7.11 -8.17 11.73
N ASP A 56 -7.70 -7.93 12.91
CA ASP A 56 -8.22 -6.61 13.29
C ASP A 56 -7.12 -5.54 13.22
N VAL A 57 -5.92 -5.87 13.71
CA VAL A 57 -4.72 -5.01 13.68
C VAL A 57 -4.34 -4.61 12.25
N ALA A 58 -4.52 -5.50 11.27
CA ALA A 58 -4.22 -5.20 9.88
C ALA A 58 -5.21 -4.19 9.30
N LEU A 59 -6.50 -4.39 9.56
CA LEU A 59 -7.56 -3.51 9.09
C LEU A 59 -7.53 -2.14 9.78
N GLU A 60 -7.16 -2.08 11.06
CA GLU A 60 -6.91 -0.82 11.76
C GLU A 60 -5.73 -0.05 11.15
N GLY A 61 -4.62 -0.73 10.86
CA GLY A 61 -3.48 -0.12 10.18
C GLY A 61 -3.85 0.42 8.79
N LEU A 62 -4.61 -0.36 8.01
CA LEU A 62 -5.14 0.10 6.73
C LEU A 62 -6.06 1.31 6.90
N ALA A 63 -6.96 1.31 7.88
CA ALA A 63 -7.87 2.44 8.12
C ALA A 63 -7.11 3.73 8.44
N VAL A 64 -6.07 3.65 9.28
CA VAL A 64 -5.20 4.79 9.62
C VAL A 64 -4.54 5.34 8.36
N VAL A 65 -3.92 4.48 7.57
CA VAL A 65 -3.19 4.88 6.35
C VAL A 65 -4.15 5.40 5.28
N ALA A 66 -5.25 4.70 5.01
CA ALA A 66 -6.23 5.12 4.01
C ALA A 66 -6.84 6.48 4.36
N LYS A 67 -7.19 6.72 5.62
CA LYS A 67 -7.70 8.03 6.07
C LYS A 67 -6.66 9.14 5.91
N ARG A 68 -5.40 8.87 6.23
CA ARG A 68 -4.31 9.84 6.11
C ARG A 68 -3.99 10.15 4.64
N GLU A 69 -3.94 9.12 3.79
CA GLU A 69 -3.50 9.26 2.41
C GLU A 69 -4.62 9.56 1.40
N CYS A 70 -5.89 9.52 1.82
CA CYS A 70 -7.03 9.94 1.02
C CYS A 70 -7.73 11.17 1.67
N PRO A 71 -7.02 12.29 1.91
CA PRO A 71 -7.59 13.43 2.60
C PRO A 71 -8.77 14.01 1.81
N GLY A 72 -9.84 14.39 2.51
CA GLY A 72 -11.06 14.93 1.91
C GLY A 72 -11.97 13.90 1.24
N LYS A 73 -11.56 12.63 1.15
CA LYS A 73 -12.41 11.54 0.66
C LYS A 73 -13.09 10.82 1.81
N VAL A 74 -14.30 10.32 1.58
CA VAL A 74 -14.96 9.37 2.50
C VAL A 74 -14.31 8.01 2.29
N VAL A 75 -13.67 7.46 3.32
CA VAL A 75 -13.06 6.12 3.26
C VAL A 75 -13.93 5.14 4.04
N THR A 76 -14.42 4.11 3.36
CA THR A 76 -15.19 3.02 3.96
C THR A 76 -14.36 1.74 3.90
N ILE A 77 -14.21 1.03 5.02
CA ILE A 77 -13.65 -0.33 5.03
C ILE A 77 -14.72 -1.27 5.54
N ARG A 78 -15.13 -2.23 4.72
CA ARG A 78 -16.21 -3.18 5.02
C ARG A 78 -15.68 -4.61 4.94
N ARG A 79 -15.79 -5.33 6.05
CA ARG A 79 -15.73 -6.80 6.03
C ARG A 79 -17.04 -7.28 5.41
N ASP A 80 -16.96 -7.96 4.28
CA ASP A 80 -18.16 -8.39 3.56
C ASP A 80 -18.39 -9.89 3.71
N THR A 81 -17.75 -10.71 2.88
CA THR A 81 -18.11 -12.11 2.73
C THR A 81 -17.02 -13.04 3.27
N GLU A 82 -17.44 -13.93 4.17
CA GLU A 82 -16.68 -15.14 4.45
C GLU A 82 -16.97 -16.19 3.35
N ILE A 83 -15.92 -16.58 2.64
CA ILE A 83 -15.96 -17.58 1.56
C ILE A 83 -15.67 -18.96 2.16
N PRO A 84 -16.54 -19.97 1.93
CA PRO A 84 -16.31 -21.32 2.45
C PRO A 84 -14.96 -21.91 2.01
N ALA A 85 -14.25 -22.57 2.93
CA ALA A 85 -12.94 -23.17 2.65
C ALA A 85 -12.96 -24.24 1.53
N THR A 86 -14.11 -24.86 1.27
CA THR A 86 -14.29 -25.82 0.16
C THR A 86 -14.08 -25.18 -1.20
N ARG A 87 -14.40 -23.88 -1.37
CA ARG A 87 -14.18 -23.12 -2.60
C ARG A 87 -12.70 -22.95 -2.92
N TRP A 88 -11.82 -22.94 -1.92
CA TRP A 88 -10.38 -22.84 -2.17
C TRP A 88 -9.83 -24.06 -2.91
N LYS A 89 -10.27 -25.27 -2.54
CA LYS A 89 -9.78 -26.53 -3.13
C LYS A 89 -10.19 -26.67 -4.60
N SER A 90 -11.38 -26.20 -4.97
CA SER A 90 -11.87 -26.21 -6.35
C SER A 90 -11.13 -25.22 -7.26
N CYS A 91 -10.41 -24.26 -6.69
CA CYS A 91 -9.94 -23.08 -7.42
C CYS A 91 -8.43 -22.88 -7.30
N ARG A 92 -7.68 -23.90 -6.87
CA ARG A 92 -6.23 -23.78 -6.65
C ARG A 92 -5.44 -23.37 -7.91
N GLY A 93 -6.03 -23.49 -9.11
CA GLY A 93 -5.52 -22.93 -10.39
C GLY A 93 -6.13 -21.58 -10.82
N ASP A 94 -7.36 -21.27 -10.39
CA ASP A 94 -8.16 -20.12 -10.84
C ASP A 94 -8.74 -19.30 -9.66
N ALA A 95 -8.04 -19.23 -8.52
CA ALA A 95 -8.53 -18.58 -7.30
C ALA A 95 -8.82 -17.08 -7.50
N ILE A 96 -8.14 -16.47 -8.46
CA ILE A 96 -8.39 -15.10 -8.94
C ILE A 96 -9.73 -15.03 -9.65
N GLU A 97 -10.13 -16.04 -10.42
CA GLU A 97 -11.42 -16.04 -11.11
C GLU A 97 -12.56 -16.15 -10.10
N VAL A 98 -12.41 -16.91 -9.02
CA VAL A 98 -13.37 -16.90 -7.91
C VAL A 98 -13.37 -15.56 -7.18
N ALA A 99 -12.20 -14.99 -6.89
CA ALA A 99 -12.11 -13.65 -6.33
C ALA A 99 -12.77 -12.61 -7.24
N LEU A 100 -12.53 -12.71 -8.54
CA LEU A 100 -13.04 -11.80 -9.56
C LEU A 100 -14.55 -12.00 -9.73
N ASP A 101 -15.07 -13.23 -9.78
CA ASP A 101 -16.49 -13.50 -9.99
C ASP A 101 -17.32 -13.10 -8.77
N GLU A 102 -16.83 -13.37 -7.55
CA GLU A 102 -17.48 -12.93 -6.31
C GLU A 102 -17.51 -11.39 -6.20
N CYS A 103 -16.54 -10.68 -6.78
CA CYS A 103 -16.46 -9.21 -6.74
C CYS A 103 -17.12 -8.52 -7.92
N ARG A 104 -17.12 -9.17 -9.08
CA ARG A 104 -17.72 -8.66 -10.32
C ARG A 104 -19.23 -8.46 -10.19
N GLY A 105 -19.89 -9.23 -9.31
CA GLY A 105 -21.34 -9.17 -9.13
C GLY A 105 -21.85 -8.06 -8.21
N ARG A 106 -20.99 -7.38 -7.45
CA ARG A 106 -21.44 -6.52 -6.33
C ARG A 106 -21.12 -5.04 -6.46
N GLN A 107 -20.16 -4.68 -7.31
CA GLN A 107 -19.69 -3.30 -7.43
C GLN A 107 -20.17 -2.70 -8.75
N GLU A 108 -21.08 -1.73 -8.65
CA GLU A 108 -21.54 -0.95 -9.79
C GLU A 108 -20.67 0.31 -9.95
N ALA A 109 -20.48 0.72 -11.21
CA ALA A 109 -19.85 1.98 -11.54
C ALA A 109 -20.65 3.11 -10.88
N ALA A 110 -20.05 3.76 -9.88
CA ALA A 110 -20.64 4.90 -9.21
C ALA A 110 -19.72 6.10 -9.39
N ASP A 111 -20.29 7.22 -9.83
CA ASP A 111 -19.54 8.43 -10.08
C ASP A 111 -18.81 8.89 -8.81
N GLY A 112 -17.53 9.21 -8.95
CA GLY A 112 -16.69 9.66 -7.84
C GLY A 112 -16.31 8.58 -6.83
N VAL A 113 -16.56 7.29 -7.10
CA VAL A 113 -16.15 6.19 -6.21
C VAL A 113 -14.94 5.46 -6.80
N ALA A 114 -13.92 5.23 -5.97
CA ALA A 114 -12.85 4.28 -6.27
C ALA A 114 -13.00 3.05 -5.38
N TYR A 115 -12.81 1.87 -5.96
CA TYR A 115 -12.96 0.60 -5.27
C TYR A 115 -11.61 -0.06 -5.04
N VAL A 116 -11.42 -0.59 -3.83
CA VAL A 116 -10.29 -1.47 -3.49
C VAL A 116 -10.87 -2.75 -2.93
N HIS A 117 -10.73 -3.84 -3.66
CA HIS A 117 -11.11 -5.15 -3.18
C HIS A 117 -9.91 -5.86 -2.56
N VAL A 118 -10.06 -6.31 -1.33
CA VAL A 118 -9.05 -7.05 -0.58
C VAL A 118 -9.55 -8.48 -0.40
N LEU A 119 -8.76 -9.46 -0.83
CA LEU A 119 -9.04 -10.87 -0.61
C LEU A 119 -7.94 -11.56 0.20
N TYR A 120 -8.34 -12.14 1.32
CA TYR A 120 -7.48 -12.99 2.12
C TYR A 120 -7.52 -14.44 1.65
N CYS A 121 -6.36 -14.91 1.17
CA CYS A 121 -6.16 -16.23 0.57
C CYS A 121 -5.28 -17.13 1.46
N PRO A 122 -5.55 -18.45 1.51
CA PRO A 122 -4.75 -19.39 2.30
C PRO A 122 -3.29 -19.46 1.88
N VAL A 123 -3.03 -19.55 0.57
CA VAL A 123 -1.68 -19.57 0.00
C VAL A 123 -1.70 -18.87 -1.35
N ASN A 124 -0.52 -18.58 -1.89
CA ASN A 124 -0.40 -18.08 -3.25
C ASN A 124 -0.82 -19.19 -4.26
N PRO A 125 -1.83 -18.95 -5.12
CA PRO A 125 -2.28 -19.94 -6.11
C PRO A 125 -1.31 -20.13 -7.28
N TRP A 126 -0.40 -19.17 -7.54
CA TRP A 126 0.59 -19.20 -8.63
C TRP A 126 1.86 -20.02 -8.30
N GLY A 127 1.86 -20.73 -7.17
CA GLY A 127 2.95 -21.60 -6.75
C GLY A 127 4.10 -20.90 -6.03
N GLU A 128 5.04 -21.69 -5.52
CA GLU A 128 6.15 -21.24 -4.66
C GLU A 128 7.14 -20.29 -5.35
N ALA A 129 7.12 -20.22 -6.69
CA ALA A 129 7.96 -19.30 -7.45
C ALA A 129 7.63 -17.82 -7.18
N TYR A 130 6.41 -17.52 -6.73
CA TYR A 130 5.98 -16.20 -6.29
C TYR A 130 5.94 -16.16 -4.76
N ALA A 131 7.10 -15.99 -4.14
CA ALA A 131 7.26 -15.86 -2.69
C ALA A 131 6.73 -14.51 -2.13
N SER A 132 5.67 -13.95 -2.71
CA SER A 132 5.04 -12.71 -2.26
C SER A 132 4.08 -12.99 -1.11
N ASN A 133 4.01 -12.02 -0.20
CA ASN A 133 3.09 -12.01 0.93
C ASN A 133 1.71 -11.47 0.53
N GLY A 134 1.68 -10.65 -0.51
CA GLY A 134 0.48 -10.13 -1.14
C GLY A 134 0.71 -9.82 -2.61
N LEU A 135 -0.30 -9.22 -3.22
CA LEU A 135 -0.24 -8.69 -4.58
C LEU A 135 -1.29 -7.61 -4.75
N CYS A 136 -0.91 -6.46 -5.29
CA CYS A 136 -1.83 -5.42 -5.76
C CYS A 136 -1.87 -5.39 -7.30
N ARG A 137 -3.07 -5.25 -7.87
CA ARG A 137 -3.29 -5.09 -9.31
C ARG A 137 -4.42 -4.10 -9.57
N ARG A 138 -4.27 -3.22 -10.56
CA ARG A 138 -5.39 -2.47 -11.13
C ARG A 138 -6.20 -3.35 -12.09
N LEU A 139 -7.53 -3.28 -11.97
CA LEU A 139 -8.44 -3.94 -12.90
C LEU A 139 -8.82 -3.02 -14.06
N GLU A 140 -8.96 -3.61 -15.24
CA GLU A 140 -9.54 -2.95 -16.41
C GLU A 140 -11.07 -2.87 -16.24
N LYS A 141 -11.52 -1.78 -15.61
CA LYS A 141 -12.93 -1.44 -15.38
C LYS A 141 -13.19 -0.01 -15.87
N PRO A 142 -14.46 0.34 -16.18
CA PRO A 142 -14.80 1.72 -16.56
C PRO A 142 -14.68 2.72 -15.39
N PHE A 143 -14.36 2.23 -14.20
CA PHE A 143 -14.13 3.01 -12.99
C PHE A 143 -12.84 2.56 -12.29
N PRO A 144 -12.27 3.39 -11.41
CA PRO A 144 -11.03 3.06 -10.70
C PRO A 144 -11.24 1.88 -9.73
N HIS A 145 -10.56 0.76 -9.98
CA HIS A 145 -10.70 -0.47 -9.21
C HIS A 145 -9.35 -1.18 -9.06
N TRP A 146 -8.93 -1.42 -7.81
CA TRP A 146 -7.76 -2.23 -7.45
C TRP A 146 -8.16 -3.50 -6.73
N GLN A 147 -7.40 -4.56 -6.97
CA GLN A 147 -7.45 -5.81 -6.21
C GLN A 147 -6.17 -5.98 -5.41
N ILE A 148 -6.32 -6.32 -4.14
CA ILE A 148 -5.27 -6.66 -3.21
C ILE A 148 -5.50 -8.10 -2.75
N PHE A 149 -4.49 -8.94 -2.90
CA PHE A 149 -4.48 -10.29 -2.36
C PHE A 149 -3.54 -10.34 -1.16
N VAL A 150 -3.95 -11.02 -0.09
CA VAL A 150 -3.10 -11.26 1.09
C VAL A 150 -2.98 -12.78 1.33
N PHE A 151 -1.77 -13.31 1.32
CA PHE A 151 -1.49 -14.75 1.40
C PHE A 151 -1.10 -15.19 2.81
N LYS A 152 -2.10 -15.46 3.66
CA LYS A 152 -1.94 -15.73 5.11
C LYS A 152 -1.04 -16.92 5.44
N GLY A 153 -1.01 -17.97 4.62
CA GLY A 153 -0.13 -19.11 4.82
C GLY A 153 1.36 -18.73 4.74
N THR A 154 1.71 -17.84 3.81
CA THR A 154 3.07 -17.28 3.68
C THR A 154 3.40 -16.35 4.84
N LEU A 155 2.43 -15.58 5.34
CA LEU A 155 2.65 -14.71 6.50
C LEU A 155 2.92 -15.51 7.76
N LYS A 156 2.13 -16.55 8.01
CA LYS A 156 2.27 -17.44 9.19
C LYS A 156 3.62 -18.15 9.21
N SER A 157 4.14 -18.60 8.07
CA SER A 157 5.45 -19.25 8.01
C SER A 157 6.63 -18.27 8.25
N ARG A 158 6.38 -16.96 8.16
CA ARG A 158 7.35 -15.88 8.39
C ARG A 158 7.22 -15.24 9.77
N ALA A 159 6.26 -15.66 10.60
CA ALA A 159 6.19 -15.26 12.00
C ALA A 159 7.40 -15.88 12.75
N ILE A 160 8.36 -15.04 13.15
CA ILE A 160 9.59 -15.47 13.81
C ILE A 160 9.82 -14.59 15.04
N LEU A 161 10.25 -15.21 16.15
CA LEU A 161 10.82 -14.58 17.36
C LEU A 161 10.17 -13.22 17.75
N GLY A 162 8.96 -13.27 18.29
CA GLY A 162 8.28 -12.09 18.85
C GLY A 162 7.48 -11.25 17.85
N LEU A 163 7.59 -11.52 16.55
CA LEU A 163 6.70 -10.95 15.54
C LEU A 163 5.45 -11.79 15.36
N GLY A 164 4.32 -11.24 15.81
CA GLY A 164 3.01 -11.82 15.56
C GLY A 164 2.63 -11.78 14.08
N ALA A 165 1.86 -12.77 13.65
CA ALA A 165 1.35 -12.86 12.28
C ALA A 165 0.45 -11.67 11.91
N ASP A 166 -0.21 -11.06 12.90
CA ASP A 166 -1.03 -9.86 12.82
C ASP A 166 -0.24 -8.62 12.38
N LYS A 167 0.99 -8.45 12.89
CA LYS A 167 1.86 -7.33 12.50
C LYS A 167 2.36 -7.48 11.07
N ILE A 168 2.69 -8.71 10.68
CA ILE A 168 3.09 -9.06 9.31
C ILE A 168 1.92 -8.85 8.36
N ASP A 169 0.70 -9.23 8.75
CA ASP A 169 -0.52 -8.96 8.00
C ASP A 169 -0.74 -7.46 7.80
N ARG A 170 -0.67 -6.66 8.88
CA ARG A 170 -0.76 -5.20 8.78
C ARG A 170 0.26 -4.62 7.80
N SER A 171 1.52 -5.00 7.95
CA SER A 171 2.60 -4.54 7.08
C SER A 171 2.34 -4.91 5.61
N CYS A 172 1.92 -6.16 5.35
CA CYS A 172 1.57 -6.62 4.01
C CYS A 172 0.38 -5.85 3.42
N LEU A 173 -0.71 -5.70 4.16
CA LEU A 173 -1.91 -5.04 3.66
C LEU A 173 -1.65 -3.56 3.35
N VAL A 174 -0.90 -2.87 4.21
CA VAL A 174 -0.51 -1.46 3.98
C VAL A 174 0.47 -1.34 2.80
N HIS A 175 1.37 -2.31 2.62
CA HIS A 175 2.26 -2.38 1.46
C HIS A 175 1.47 -2.44 0.15
N GLU A 176 0.55 -3.41 0.04
CA GLU A 176 -0.26 -3.57 -1.17
C GLU A 176 -1.20 -2.38 -1.40
N PHE A 177 -1.72 -1.78 -0.33
CA PHE A 177 -2.49 -0.53 -0.46
C PHE A 177 -1.61 0.63 -0.94
N GLY A 178 -0.33 0.66 -0.56
CA GLY A 178 0.64 1.64 -1.07
C GLY A 178 0.79 1.56 -2.59
N HIS A 179 0.81 0.35 -3.15
CA HIS A 179 0.75 0.15 -4.60
C HIS A 179 -0.55 0.69 -5.21
N ALA A 180 -1.71 0.45 -4.58
CA ALA A 180 -2.98 1.00 -5.04
C ALA A 180 -2.99 2.55 -5.02
N LEU A 181 -2.29 3.17 -4.06
CA LEU A 181 -2.08 4.63 -4.01
C LEU A 181 -1.13 5.16 -5.11
N GLY A 182 -0.42 4.28 -5.82
CA GLY A 182 0.56 4.63 -6.86
C GLY A 182 1.96 4.89 -6.31
N LEU A 183 2.27 4.45 -5.08
CA LEU A 183 3.63 4.52 -4.57
C LEU A 183 4.59 3.72 -5.46
N VAL A 184 5.89 4.04 -5.35
CA VAL A 184 7.00 3.35 -6.02
C VAL A 184 6.95 3.37 -7.56
N ALA A 185 6.08 4.20 -8.13
CA ALA A 185 6.12 4.66 -9.51
C ALA A 185 7.33 5.56 -9.81
N ASN A 186 7.77 6.37 -8.84
CA ASN A 186 8.91 7.28 -8.97
C ASN A 186 10.24 6.52 -9.11
N PRO A 187 10.96 6.63 -10.26
CA PRO A 187 12.24 5.99 -10.48
C PRO A 187 13.34 6.43 -9.50
N GLU A 188 13.29 7.67 -9.01
CA GLU A 188 14.29 8.21 -8.07
C GLU A 188 14.22 7.58 -6.68
N HIS A 189 13.10 6.92 -6.38
CA HIS A 189 12.79 6.38 -5.07
C HIS A 189 12.39 4.90 -5.11
N ARG A 190 12.57 4.24 -6.25
CA ARG A 190 12.37 2.79 -6.42
C ARG A 190 13.70 2.09 -6.70
N PHE A 191 13.80 0.83 -6.33
CA PHE A 191 14.87 -0.04 -6.85
C PHE A 191 14.69 -0.23 -8.36
N GLU A 192 15.74 -0.09 -9.16
CA GLU A 192 15.72 -0.33 -10.63
C GLU A 192 15.30 -1.77 -10.97
N ASP A 193 15.76 -2.75 -10.18
CA ASP A 193 15.42 -4.18 -10.24
C ASP A 193 14.25 -4.56 -9.30
N GLY A 194 13.56 -3.53 -8.81
CA GLY A 194 12.74 -3.60 -7.62
C GLY A 194 11.37 -4.22 -7.79
N GLY A 195 10.84 -4.26 -9.01
CA GLY A 195 9.42 -4.55 -9.22
C GLY A 195 8.52 -3.52 -8.52
N GLY A 196 8.94 -2.25 -8.47
CA GLY A 196 8.25 -1.19 -7.74
C GLY A 196 8.39 -1.34 -6.22
N HIS A 197 9.57 -1.16 -5.64
CA HIS A 197 9.74 -1.19 -4.17
C HIS A 197 10.64 -0.03 -3.74
N CYS A 198 10.41 0.48 -2.53
CA CYS A 198 11.14 1.58 -1.93
C CYS A 198 12.54 1.13 -1.49
N THR A 199 13.53 2.03 -1.58
CA THR A 199 14.92 1.77 -1.20
C THR A 199 15.20 1.93 0.30
N ASP A 200 14.31 2.59 1.05
CA ASP A 200 14.43 2.79 2.49
C ASP A 200 14.03 1.51 3.24
N THR A 201 14.91 0.99 4.09
CA THR A 201 14.67 -0.24 4.85
C THR A 201 13.63 -0.07 5.96
N GLY A 202 13.40 1.17 6.43
CA GLY A 202 12.39 1.50 7.43
C GLY A 202 11.00 1.77 6.83
N CYS A 203 10.84 1.68 5.51
CA CYS A 203 9.56 1.88 4.83
C CYS A 203 8.82 0.55 4.69
N VAL A 204 7.49 0.57 4.85
CA VAL A 204 6.64 -0.59 4.54
C VAL A 204 6.72 -1.01 3.07
N MET A 205 7.01 -0.07 2.16
CA MET A 205 7.18 -0.35 0.71
C MET A 205 8.55 -0.99 0.38
N THR A 206 9.38 -1.30 1.37
CA THR A 206 10.74 -1.82 1.14
C THR A 206 10.73 -3.24 0.59
N LYS A 207 11.68 -3.55 -0.29
CA LYS A 207 11.90 -4.94 -0.75
C LYS A 207 12.55 -5.74 0.38
N PRO A 208 12.16 -7.01 0.62
CA PRO A 208 12.79 -7.87 1.63
C PRO A 208 14.19 -8.34 1.18
N LYS A 209 15.15 -7.40 1.05
CA LYS A 209 16.58 -7.70 0.89
C LYS A 209 17.17 -8.04 2.25
N LEU A 210 18.28 -8.79 2.30
CA LEU A 210 18.91 -9.23 3.55
C LEU A 210 19.14 -8.07 4.54
N ALA A 211 19.62 -6.91 4.07
CA ALA A 211 19.80 -5.74 4.92
C ALA A 211 18.48 -5.22 5.54
N ALA A 212 17.40 -5.17 4.76
CA ALA A 212 16.07 -4.81 5.26
C ALA A 212 15.53 -5.85 6.25
N VAL A 213 15.74 -7.15 5.96
CA VAL A 213 15.37 -8.24 6.88
C VAL A 213 16.10 -8.12 8.20
N LEU A 214 17.41 -7.85 8.17
CA LEU A 214 18.22 -7.67 9.39
C LEU A 214 17.83 -6.41 10.17
N ALA A 215 17.61 -5.28 9.49
CA ALA A 215 17.15 -4.04 10.11
C ALA A 215 15.76 -4.22 10.77
N ASN A 216 14.84 -4.87 10.06
CA ASN A 216 13.49 -5.14 10.55
C ASN A 216 13.49 -6.17 11.69
N ALA A 217 14.38 -7.16 11.66
CA ALA A 217 14.55 -8.10 12.76
C ALA A 217 15.12 -7.39 14.02
N ALA A 218 16.12 -6.52 13.86
CA ALA A 218 16.66 -5.75 14.97
C ALA A 218 15.61 -4.83 15.60
N MET A 219 14.82 -4.13 14.77
CA MET A 219 13.71 -3.31 15.24
C MET A 219 12.64 -4.16 15.94
N ALA A 220 12.24 -5.28 15.34
CA ALA A 220 11.28 -6.19 15.93
C ALA A 220 11.71 -6.73 17.30
N ILE A 221 12.99 -7.07 17.47
CA ILE A 221 13.53 -7.50 18.76
C ILE A 221 13.51 -6.34 19.77
N ALA A 222 13.83 -5.11 19.34
CA ALA A 222 13.94 -3.97 20.23
C ALA A 222 12.59 -3.36 20.65
N THR A 223 11.60 -3.35 19.74
CA THR A 223 10.34 -2.62 19.91
C THR A 223 9.10 -3.52 19.83
N GLY A 224 9.25 -4.76 19.37
CA GLY A 224 8.13 -5.63 19.01
C GLY A 224 7.43 -5.23 17.71
N GLU A 225 7.90 -4.22 16.98
CA GLU A 225 7.25 -3.68 15.77
C GLU A 225 8.06 -3.93 14.49
N ILE A 226 7.37 -3.95 13.35
CA ILE A 226 7.97 -3.92 12.00
C ILE A 226 7.44 -2.71 11.24
N PRO A 227 8.10 -2.27 10.14
CA PRO A 227 7.59 -1.17 9.35
C PRO A 227 6.19 -1.50 8.83
N TRP A 228 5.25 -0.61 9.13
CA TRP A 228 3.90 -0.65 8.58
C TRP A 228 3.47 0.72 8.07
N ASP A 229 4.39 1.69 8.01
CA ASP A 229 4.14 3.05 7.54
C ASP A 229 5.10 3.43 6.39
N TYR A 230 4.74 4.47 5.66
CA TYR A 230 5.50 5.01 4.53
C TYR A 230 6.63 5.93 5.02
N CYS A 231 7.80 5.86 4.37
CA CYS A 231 8.88 6.79 4.66
C CYS A 231 8.58 8.19 4.09
N VAL A 232 9.33 9.20 4.56
CA VAL A 232 9.21 10.60 4.12
C VAL A 232 9.19 10.76 2.60
N LYS A 233 10.00 9.97 1.89
CA LYS A 233 10.09 10.05 0.43
C LYS A 233 8.82 9.52 -0.25
N CYS A 234 8.24 8.42 0.24
CA CYS A 234 6.96 7.88 -0.25
C CYS A 234 5.83 8.87 0.04
N CYS A 235 5.78 9.47 1.23
CA CYS A 235 4.79 10.51 1.54
C CYS A 235 4.93 11.71 0.59
N ALA A 236 6.15 12.16 0.31
CA ALA A 236 6.40 13.24 -0.63
C ALA A 236 6.01 12.86 -2.08
N ASP A 237 6.16 11.60 -2.49
CA ASP A 237 5.65 11.11 -3.78
C ASP A 237 4.12 11.26 -3.86
N LEU A 238 3.39 10.88 -2.79
CA LEU A 238 1.94 11.03 -2.72
C LEU A 238 1.50 12.49 -2.73
N GLU A 239 2.19 13.37 -1.99
CA GLU A 239 1.89 14.80 -2.00
C GLU A 239 2.08 15.43 -3.39
N ARG A 240 3.15 15.06 -4.10
CA ARG A 240 3.36 15.49 -5.48
C ARG A 240 2.26 14.99 -6.41
N ALA A 241 1.85 13.73 -6.28
CA ALA A 241 0.73 13.19 -7.03
C ALA A 241 -0.58 13.98 -6.75
N ARG A 242 -0.91 14.24 -5.48
CA ARG A 242 -2.09 15.07 -5.12
C ARG A 242 -2.02 16.46 -5.73
N ALA A 243 -0.87 17.11 -5.67
CA ALA A 243 -0.71 18.48 -6.18
C ALA A 243 -0.86 18.57 -7.70
N MET A 244 -0.51 17.50 -8.43
CA MET A 244 -0.66 17.42 -9.88
C MET A 244 -2.11 17.09 -10.29
N TYR A 245 -2.72 16.12 -9.63
CA TYR A 245 -4.01 15.57 -10.03
C TYR A 245 -5.22 16.20 -9.34
N GLY A 246 -5.03 16.86 -8.19
CA GLY A 246 -6.08 17.53 -7.43
C GLY A 246 -6.46 18.93 -7.94
N ARG A 247 -5.80 19.44 -8.99
CA ARG A 247 -6.14 20.72 -9.64
C ARG A 247 -7.06 20.57 -10.86
N ARG A 248 -7.51 19.35 -11.17
CA ARG A 248 -8.35 19.03 -12.33
C ARG A 248 -9.77 18.71 -11.91
#